data_AF-A0A7H0HG14-F1
#
_entry.id   AF-A0A7H0HG14-F1
#
_cell.length_a   1.000
_cell.length_b   1.000
_cell.length_c   1.000
_cell.angle_alpha   90.00
_cell.angle_beta   90.00
_cell.angle_gamma   90.00
#
_symmetry.space_group_name_H-M   'P 1'
#
loop_
_entity.id
_entity.type
_entity.pdbx_description
1 polymer ?
#
loop_
_entity_poly.entity_id
_entity_poly.type
_entity_poly.pdbx_seq_one_letter_code
_entity_poly.pdbx_strand_id
1 'polypeptide(L)'
;MKTKLIIMDGAIIGTTTPADPNGYHLVDAPEGFDGDLASVEFDAEAGVPRLVLAGVQARRIAAIKAEAAAHLARTDWKMDRAREREKAGWAQLADLAAVLAEREAVRRSSDAAEAAVLALTDAAAVRAFAWVPDAVPVPAPRLLTHEQFIKRFTPTEWEAMTAAARASTAMDAWMRRFALATVVSLDDPATAAGVQALELAGILAAGRAEEILGAVPSEAAA
;
A
#
# COMPACT_ATOMS: atom_id res chain seq x y z
N MET A 1 6.94 31.10 -26.16
CA MET A 1 5.76 31.73 -26.80
C MET A 1 4.52 31.15 -26.15
N LYS A 2 3.53 31.97 -25.75
CA LYS A 2 2.28 31.46 -25.15
C LYS A 2 1.34 30.97 -26.25
N THR A 3 0.83 29.75 -26.12
CA THR A 3 -0.20 29.17 -27.00
C THR A 3 -1.51 29.92 -26.83
N LYS A 4 -2.15 30.25 -27.95
CA LYS A 4 -3.49 30.87 -27.99
C LYS A 4 -4.51 29.83 -28.47
N LEU A 5 -5.74 29.93 -27.98
CA LEU A 5 -6.89 29.14 -28.44
C LEU A 5 -7.74 29.99 -29.38
N ILE A 6 -8.19 29.37 -30.47
CA ILE A 6 -9.08 29.98 -31.47
C ILE A 6 -10.52 29.69 -31.03
N ILE A 7 -11.30 30.75 -30.82
CA ILE A 7 -12.72 30.67 -30.47
C ILE A 7 -13.59 31.06 -31.66
N MET A 8 -14.56 30.21 -32.00
CA MET A 8 -15.56 30.47 -33.04
C MET A 8 -16.91 29.95 -32.58
N ASP A 9 -17.96 30.77 -32.66
CA ASP A 9 -19.32 30.44 -32.22
C ASP A 9 -19.40 29.88 -30.78
N GLY A 10 -18.54 30.38 -29.88
CA GLY A 10 -18.46 29.94 -28.49
C GLY A 10 -17.75 28.60 -28.27
N ALA A 11 -17.17 28.00 -29.30
CA ALA A 11 -16.41 26.75 -29.22
C ALA A 11 -14.92 26.97 -29.49
N ILE A 12 -14.09 26.12 -28.88
CA ILE A 12 -12.64 26.06 -29.15
C ILE A 12 -12.44 25.21 -30.40
N ILE A 13 -11.90 25.80 -31.46
CA ILE A 13 -11.75 25.14 -32.76
C ILE A 13 -10.30 24.86 -33.15
N GLY A 14 -9.34 25.40 -32.39
CA GLY A 14 -7.93 25.27 -32.74
C GLY A 14 -7.00 25.94 -31.74
N THR A 15 -5.71 25.77 -32.00
CA THR A 15 -4.64 26.50 -31.32
C THR A 15 -3.86 27.32 -32.34
N THR A 16 -3.26 28.43 -31.91
CA THR A 16 -2.36 29.23 -32.74
C THR A 16 -1.29 29.91 -31.90
N THR A 17 -0.35 30.57 -32.58
CA THR A 17 0.65 31.45 -31.96
C THR A 17 0.22 32.91 -32.14
N PRO A 18 0.76 33.87 -31.34
CA PRO A 18 0.25 35.25 -31.29
C PRO A 18 0.32 36.07 -32.59
N ALA A 19 0.91 35.54 -33.66
CA ALA A 19 1.16 36.24 -34.91
C ALA A 19 0.13 35.93 -36.02
N ASP A 20 -0.99 35.28 -35.69
CA ASP A 20 -1.98 34.84 -36.67
C ASP A 20 -2.93 35.99 -37.10
N PRO A 21 -2.88 36.46 -38.35
CA PRO A 21 -3.59 37.66 -38.82
C PRO A 21 -5.08 37.41 -39.16
N ASN A 22 -5.58 36.20 -38.97
CA ASN A 22 -6.85 35.73 -39.54
C ASN A 22 -8.14 36.24 -38.86
N GLY A 23 -8.07 37.29 -38.02
CA GLY A 23 -9.27 37.94 -37.45
C GLY A 23 -10.08 37.10 -36.46
N TYR A 24 -9.54 35.96 -36.00
CA TYR A 24 -10.18 35.12 -35.00
C TYR A 24 -10.18 35.75 -33.61
N HIS A 25 -11.15 35.37 -32.78
CA HIS A 25 -11.10 35.65 -31.36
C HIS A 25 -10.09 34.71 -30.69
N LEU A 26 -8.97 35.28 -30.24
CA LEU A 26 -7.86 34.54 -29.63
C LEU A 26 -7.86 34.73 -28.12
N VAL A 27 -7.84 33.62 -27.37
CA VAL A 27 -7.72 33.64 -25.90
C VAL A 27 -6.47 32.91 -25.48
N ASP A 28 -5.86 33.30 -24.36
CA ASP A 28 -4.76 32.53 -23.79
C ASP A 28 -5.24 31.13 -23.39
N ALA A 29 -4.44 30.11 -23.73
CA ALA A 29 -4.70 28.77 -23.23
C ALA A 29 -4.64 28.75 -21.70
N PRO A 30 -5.49 27.95 -21.02
CA PRO A 30 -5.47 27.87 -19.57
C PRO A 30 -4.14 27.30 -19.08
N GLU A 31 -3.76 27.65 -17.85
CA GLU A 31 -2.57 27.10 -17.21
C GLU A 31 -2.66 25.56 -17.15
N GLY A 32 -1.59 24.89 -17.59
CA GLY A 32 -1.54 23.43 -17.65
C GLY A 32 -2.15 22.81 -18.92
N PHE A 33 -2.51 23.62 -19.92
CA PHE A 33 -2.86 23.11 -21.25
C PHE A 33 -1.65 22.42 -21.92
N ASP A 34 -1.84 21.20 -22.36
CA ASP A 34 -0.83 20.32 -22.95
C ASP A 34 -0.93 20.22 -24.49
N GLY A 35 -1.86 20.95 -25.10
CA GLY A 35 -2.13 20.89 -26.54
C GLY A 35 -3.38 20.07 -26.89
N ASP A 36 -3.92 19.30 -25.95
CA ASP A 36 -5.15 18.53 -26.19
C ASP A 36 -6.40 19.39 -26.03
N LEU A 37 -6.97 19.80 -27.15
CA LEU A 37 -8.19 20.60 -27.22
C LEU A 37 -9.39 19.91 -26.56
N ALA A 38 -9.45 18.58 -26.50
CA ALA A 38 -10.52 17.86 -25.81
C ALA A 38 -10.46 18.04 -24.28
N SER A 39 -9.32 18.49 -23.75
CA SER A 39 -9.13 18.75 -22.33
C SER A 39 -9.48 20.17 -21.91
N VAL A 40 -10.00 21.00 -22.83
CA VAL A 40 -10.36 22.41 -22.60
C VAL A 40 -11.81 22.68 -23.02
N GLU A 41 -12.54 23.41 -22.20
CA GLU A 41 -13.85 23.98 -22.51
C GLU A 41 -13.79 25.50 -22.46
N PHE A 42 -14.64 26.17 -23.24
CA PHE A 42 -14.76 27.63 -23.20
C PHE A 42 -15.96 28.02 -22.32
N ASP A 43 -15.69 28.72 -21.23
CA ASP A 43 -16.74 29.34 -20.41
C ASP A 43 -17.16 30.64 -21.09
N ALA A 44 -18.29 30.60 -21.80
CA ALA A 44 -18.83 31.74 -22.53
C ALA A 44 -19.31 32.88 -21.62
N GLU A 45 -19.70 32.59 -20.37
CA GLU A 45 -20.15 33.61 -19.42
C GLU A 45 -18.96 34.39 -18.83
N ALA A 46 -17.89 33.67 -18.47
CA ALA A 46 -16.67 34.28 -17.96
C ALA A 46 -15.71 34.74 -19.09
N GLY A 47 -15.95 34.33 -20.34
CA GLY A 47 -15.12 34.64 -21.49
C GLY A 47 -13.71 34.02 -21.45
N VAL A 48 -13.53 32.93 -20.68
CA VAL A 48 -12.23 32.30 -20.45
C VAL A 48 -12.25 30.79 -20.71
N PRO A 49 -11.19 30.22 -21.31
CA PRO A 49 -11.06 28.78 -21.42
C PRO A 49 -10.68 28.16 -20.07
N ARG A 50 -11.19 26.95 -19.79
CA ARG A 50 -10.93 26.19 -18.57
C ARG A 50 -10.60 24.75 -18.94
N LEU A 51 -9.74 24.11 -18.14
CA LEU A 51 -9.49 22.67 -18.31
C LEU A 51 -10.70 21.88 -17.81
N VAL A 52 -11.10 20.87 -18.57
CA VAL A 52 -12.16 19.92 -18.18
C VAL A 52 -11.73 19.17 -16.93
N LEU A 53 -12.57 19.18 -15.89
CA LEU A 53 -12.25 18.60 -14.57
C LEU A 53 -11.79 17.14 -14.67
N ALA A 54 -12.50 16.31 -15.44
CA ALA A 54 -12.17 14.91 -15.64
C ALA A 54 -10.76 14.71 -16.21
N GLY A 55 -10.34 15.57 -17.14
CA GLY A 55 -8.98 15.54 -17.71
C GLY A 55 -7.92 15.95 -16.69
N VAL A 56 -8.21 16.94 -15.84
CA VAL A 56 -7.31 17.34 -14.75
C VAL A 56 -7.18 16.23 -13.70
N GLN A 57 -8.28 15.58 -13.31
CA GLN A 57 -8.29 14.43 -12.40
C GLN A 57 -7.48 13.26 -12.96
N ALA A 58 -7.71 12.89 -14.23
CA ALA A 58 -6.99 11.80 -14.88
C ALA A 58 -5.47 12.04 -14.91
N ARG A 59 -5.03 13.25 -15.24
CA ARG A 59 -3.60 13.62 -15.22
C ARG A 59 -3.01 13.56 -13.81
N ARG A 60 -3.72 14.05 -12.78
CA ARG A 60 -3.22 13.98 -11.41
C ARG A 60 -3.12 12.54 -10.90
N ILE A 61 -4.11 11.70 -11.20
CA ILE A 61 -4.08 10.26 -10.87
C ILE A 61 -2.89 9.57 -11.56
N ALA A 62 -2.65 9.84 -12.83
CA ALA A 62 -1.49 9.30 -13.54
C ALA A 62 -0.15 9.73 -12.91
N ALA A 63 -0.05 11.00 -12.48
CA ALA A 63 1.12 11.49 -11.76
C ALA A 63 1.31 10.78 -10.40
N ILE A 64 0.25 10.60 -9.61
CA ILE A 64 0.29 9.87 -8.33
C ILE A 64 0.78 8.44 -8.54
N LYS A 65 0.29 7.73 -9.57
CA LYS A 65 0.75 6.37 -9.90
C LYS A 65 2.24 6.34 -10.26
N ALA A 66 2.71 7.32 -11.03
CA ALA A 66 4.11 7.43 -11.39
C ALA A 66 4.99 7.74 -10.16
N GLU A 67 4.55 8.66 -9.29
CA GLU A 67 5.20 8.97 -8.02
C GLU A 67 5.28 7.73 -7.12
N ALA A 68 4.20 6.94 -7.03
CA ALA A 68 4.16 5.70 -6.26
C ALA A 68 5.09 4.62 -6.81
N ALA A 69 5.10 4.41 -8.13
CA ALA A 69 6.02 3.48 -8.77
C ALA A 69 7.49 3.89 -8.53
N ALA A 70 7.81 5.18 -8.64
CA ALA A 70 9.14 5.70 -8.35
C ALA A 70 9.52 5.54 -6.86
N HIS A 71 8.57 5.74 -5.94
CA HIS A 71 8.80 5.48 -4.53
C HIS A 71 9.12 4.01 -4.25
N LEU A 72 8.30 3.09 -4.78
CA LEU A 72 8.53 1.65 -4.64
C LEU A 72 9.89 1.24 -5.22
N ALA A 73 10.26 1.73 -6.40
CA ALA A 73 11.55 1.45 -7.03
C ALA A 73 12.74 1.91 -6.14
N ARG A 74 12.65 3.10 -5.53
CA ARG A 74 13.68 3.59 -4.58
C ARG A 74 13.83 2.72 -3.33
N THR A 75 12.82 1.91 -2.99
CA THR A 75 12.85 0.99 -1.84
C THR A 75 13.18 -0.45 -2.22
N ASP A 76 13.41 -0.77 -3.50
CA ASP A 76 13.72 -2.14 -3.93
C ASP A 76 14.96 -2.72 -3.25
N TRP A 77 16.01 -1.89 -3.08
CA TRP A 77 17.22 -2.31 -2.37
C TRP A 77 16.95 -2.73 -0.92
N LYS A 78 15.95 -2.15 -0.24
CA LYS A 78 15.56 -2.56 1.12
C LYS A 78 14.98 -3.97 1.12
N MET A 79 14.17 -4.28 0.10
CA MET A 79 13.55 -5.59 -0.09
C MET A 79 14.60 -6.65 -0.38
N ASP A 80 15.51 -6.37 -1.31
CA ASP A 80 16.57 -7.30 -1.69
C ASP A 80 17.51 -7.56 -0.50
N ARG A 81 17.93 -6.50 0.19
CA ARG A 81 18.73 -6.62 1.41
C ARG A 81 18.02 -7.43 2.50
N ALA A 82 16.73 -7.21 2.72
CA ALA A 82 15.97 -7.97 3.72
C ALA A 82 15.93 -9.47 3.38
N ARG A 83 15.70 -9.82 2.11
CA ARG A 83 15.72 -11.21 1.63
C ARG A 83 17.10 -11.86 1.72
N GLU A 84 18.15 -11.15 1.33
CA GLU A 84 19.53 -11.64 1.43
C GLU A 84 19.93 -11.93 2.88
N ARG A 85 19.61 -11.01 3.79
CA ARG A 85 19.91 -11.17 5.22
C ARG A 85 19.08 -12.28 5.85
N GLU A 86 17.81 -12.41 5.48
CA GLU A 86 16.95 -13.51 5.96
C GLU A 86 17.52 -14.86 5.53
N LYS A 87 17.85 -15.02 4.24
CA LYS A 87 18.48 -16.23 3.71
C LYS A 87 19.84 -16.53 4.35
N ALA A 88 20.61 -15.50 4.71
CA ALA A 88 21.90 -15.63 5.40
C ALA A 88 21.76 -15.85 6.92
N GLY A 89 20.54 -15.78 7.47
CA GLY A 89 20.29 -15.86 8.92
C GLY A 89 20.72 -14.62 9.71
N TRP A 90 20.98 -13.50 9.04
CA TRP A 90 21.32 -12.21 9.63
C TRP A 90 20.12 -11.29 9.89
N ALA A 91 18.94 -11.65 9.42
CA ALA A 91 17.69 -10.94 9.67
C ALA A 91 16.56 -11.93 10.00
N GLN A 92 15.52 -11.42 10.65
CA GLN A 92 14.32 -12.17 10.97
C GLN A 92 13.24 -11.94 9.91
N LEU A 93 12.23 -12.82 9.86
CA LEU A 93 11.04 -12.59 9.02
C LEU A 93 10.30 -11.29 9.37
N ALA A 94 10.41 -10.81 10.61
CA ALA A 94 9.86 -9.53 11.04
C ALA A 94 10.49 -8.34 10.29
N ASP A 95 11.78 -8.40 9.94
CA ASP A 95 12.45 -7.34 9.17
C ASP A 95 11.90 -7.27 7.74
N LEU A 96 11.72 -8.43 7.10
CA LEU A 96 11.11 -8.52 5.78
C LEU A 96 9.64 -8.07 5.80
N ALA A 97 8.90 -8.47 6.84
CA ALA A 97 7.51 -8.05 7.06
C ALA A 97 7.38 -6.53 7.19
N ALA A 98 8.30 -5.87 7.90
CA ALA A 98 8.32 -4.42 8.03
C ALA A 98 8.51 -3.71 6.67
N VAL A 99 9.44 -4.18 5.83
CA VAL A 99 9.65 -3.62 4.48
C VAL A 99 8.42 -3.88 3.59
N LEU A 100 7.78 -5.04 3.71
CA LEU A 100 6.54 -5.33 2.97
C LEU A 100 5.40 -4.41 3.40
N ALA A 101 5.30 -4.11 4.69
CA ALA A 101 4.31 -3.19 5.24
C ALA A 101 4.52 -1.75 4.76
N GLU A 102 5.77 -1.26 4.74
CA GLU A 102 6.13 0.04 4.17
C GLU A 102 5.66 0.14 2.70
N ARG A 103 5.93 -0.89 1.89
CA ARG A 103 5.51 -0.92 0.47
C ARG A 103 4.00 -1.01 0.32
N GLU A 104 3.31 -1.71 1.20
CA GLU A 104 1.86 -1.81 1.16
C GLU A 104 1.18 -0.50 1.59
N ALA A 105 1.75 0.23 2.55
CA ALA A 105 1.31 1.58 2.90
C ALA A 105 1.37 2.52 1.69
N VAL A 106 2.42 2.41 0.85
CA VAL A 106 2.53 3.16 -0.40
C VAL A 106 1.41 2.85 -1.38
N ARG A 107 1.08 1.56 -1.56
CA ARG A 107 -0.02 1.15 -2.44
C ARG A 107 -1.37 1.69 -1.94
N ARG A 108 -1.68 1.48 -0.67
CA ARG A 108 -2.94 1.95 -0.08
C ARG A 108 -3.05 3.46 -0.06
N SER A 109 -1.95 4.17 0.17
CA SER A 109 -1.91 5.64 0.12
C SER A 109 -2.14 6.15 -1.30
N SER A 110 -1.61 5.46 -2.32
CA SER A 110 -1.90 5.77 -3.74
C SER A 110 -3.38 5.58 -4.05
N ASP A 111 -3.95 4.41 -3.71
CA ASP A 111 -5.36 4.10 -3.97
C ASP A 111 -6.30 5.11 -3.27
N ALA A 112 -6.01 5.44 -2.02
CA ALA A 112 -6.77 6.45 -1.26
C ALA A 112 -6.68 7.85 -1.89
N ALA A 113 -5.50 8.21 -2.41
CA ALA A 113 -5.29 9.49 -3.07
C ALA A 113 -6.02 9.58 -4.42
N GLU A 114 -6.10 8.48 -5.17
CA GLU A 114 -6.91 8.43 -6.40
C GLU A 114 -8.38 8.67 -6.10
N ALA A 115 -8.92 8.00 -5.08
CA ALA A 115 -10.29 8.22 -4.62
C ALA A 115 -10.51 9.67 -4.17
N ALA A 116 -9.55 10.25 -3.43
CA ALA A 116 -9.62 11.64 -2.98
C ALA A 116 -9.63 12.63 -4.17
N VAL A 117 -8.78 12.41 -5.19
CA VAL A 117 -8.74 13.24 -6.40
C VAL A 117 -10.06 13.18 -7.16
N LEU A 118 -10.66 12.00 -7.30
CA LEU A 118 -11.96 11.83 -7.97
C LEU A 118 -13.11 12.51 -7.21
N ALA A 119 -13.00 12.65 -5.89
CA ALA A 119 -13.99 13.34 -5.07
C ALA A 119 -13.90 14.87 -5.15
N LEU A 120 -12.80 15.43 -5.66
CA LEU A 120 -12.65 16.88 -5.82
C LEU A 120 -13.52 17.39 -6.98
N THR A 121 -14.27 18.46 -6.73
CA THR A 121 -15.17 19.08 -7.70
C THR A 121 -14.59 20.31 -8.41
N ASP A 122 -13.37 20.72 -8.02
CA ASP A 122 -12.71 21.91 -8.53
C ASP A 122 -11.33 21.57 -9.13
N ALA A 123 -11.07 22.08 -10.33
CA ALA A 123 -9.84 21.81 -11.05
C ALA A 123 -8.60 22.42 -10.36
N ALA A 124 -8.74 23.55 -9.66
CA ALA A 124 -7.63 24.14 -8.91
C ALA A 124 -7.28 23.28 -7.68
N ALA A 125 -8.28 22.78 -6.96
CA ALA A 125 -8.10 21.84 -5.87
C ALA A 125 -7.40 20.55 -6.33
N VAL A 126 -7.77 19.99 -7.49
CA VAL A 126 -7.10 18.81 -8.06
C VAL A 126 -5.62 19.09 -8.36
N ARG A 127 -5.30 20.26 -8.93
CA ARG A 127 -3.91 20.64 -9.21
C ARG A 127 -3.09 20.87 -7.94
N ALA A 128 -3.71 21.39 -6.88
CA ALA A 128 -3.07 21.63 -5.59
C ALA A 128 -2.92 20.34 -4.75
N PHE A 129 -3.58 19.24 -5.13
CA PHE A 129 -3.55 18.00 -4.37
C PHE A 129 -2.14 17.37 -4.35
N ALA A 130 -1.55 17.28 -3.17
CA ALA A 130 -0.27 16.61 -2.94
C ALA A 130 -0.49 15.21 -2.36
N TRP A 131 0.20 14.22 -2.94
CA TRP A 131 0.18 12.85 -2.42
C TRP A 131 1.30 12.63 -1.42
N VAL A 132 1.01 11.84 -0.38
CA VAL A 132 1.95 11.46 0.67
C VAL A 132 2.06 9.92 0.70
N PRO A 133 3.25 9.34 0.46
CA PRO A 133 3.42 7.89 0.28
C PRO A 133 3.02 7.00 1.46
N ASP A 134 2.98 7.50 2.68
CA ASP A 134 2.75 6.73 3.91
C ASP A 134 1.54 7.22 4.70
N ALA A 135 0.66 8.00 4.07
CA ALA A 135 -0.53 8.56 4.71
C ALA A 135 -1.50 7.49 5.25
N VAL A 136 -1.53 6.31 4.63
CA VAL A 136 -2.32 5.16 5.07
C VAL A 136 -1.37 4.10 5.66
N PRO A 137 -1.17 4.08 6.99
CA PRO A 137 -0.25 3.14 7.62
C PRO A 137 -0.79 1.70 7.53
N VAL A 138 0.13 0.76 7.34
CA VAL A 138 -0.16 -0.68 7.32
C VAL A 138 0.67 -1.36 8.39
N PRO A 139 0.05 -2.07 9.35
CA PRO A 139 0.80 -2.79 10.36
C PRO A 139 1.62 -3.91 9.71
N ALA A 140 2.83 -4.12 10.19
CA ALA A 140 3.66 -5.22 9.72
C ALA A 140 3.02 -6.56 10.13
N PRO A 141 2.91 -7.53 9.20
CA PRO A 141 2.37 -8.83 9.53
C PRO A 141 3.29 -9.54 10.53
N ARG A 142 2.71 -10.16 11.56
CA ARG A 142 3.47 -10.81 12.63
C ARG A 142 3.86 -12.23 12.23
N LEU A 143 4.91 -12.33 11.40
CA LEU A 143 5.41 -13.58 10.82
C LEU A 143 6.61 -14.12 11.60
N LEU A 144 6.61 -15.44 11.81
CA LEU A 144 7.68 -16.17 12.50
C LEU A 144 8.10 -17.41 11.69
N THR A 145 9.37 -17.80 11.82
CA THR A 145 9.80 -19.12 11.39
C THR A 145 9.24 -20.18 12.35
N HIS A 146 9.22 -21.43 11.92
CA HIS A 146 8.86 -22.56 12.77
C HIS A 146 9.71 -22.59 14.06
N GLU A 147 11.02 -22.42 13.94
CA GLU A 147 11.92 -22.39 15.10
C GLU A 147 11.61 -21.21 16.04
N GLN A 148 11.37 -20.01 15.50
CA GLN A 148 11.01 -18.84 16.31
C GLN A 148 9.70 -19.04 17.06
N PHE A 149 8.72 -19.70 16.45
CA PHE A 149 7.47 -20.03 17.12
C PHE A 149 7.66 -21.10 18.19
N ILE A 150 8.40 -22.18 17.92
CA ILE A 150 8.73 -23.22 18.93
C ILE A 150 9.42 -22.60 20.14
N LYS A 151 10.37 -21.69 19.95
CA LYS A 151 11.10 -21.02 21.04
C LYS A 151 10.19 -20.20 21.97
N ARG A 152 8.93 -19.96 21.60
CA ARG A 152 7.95 -19.33 22.49
C ARG A 152 7.35 -20.29 23.50
N PHE A 153 7.44 -21.59 23.26
CA PHE A 153 7.04 -22.63 24.20
C PHE A 153 8.22 -23.03 25.07
N THR A 154 7.93 -23.39 26.31
CA THR A 154 8.92 -24.01 27.20
C THR A 154 9.14 -25.48 26.80
N PRO A 155 10.29 -26.09 27.15
CA PRO A 155 10.52 -27.51 26.89
C PRO A 155 9.41 -28.42 27.44
N THR A 156 8.91 -28.11 28.64
CA THR A 156 7.81 -28.85 29.29
C THR A 156 6.49 -28.70 28.55
N GLU A 157 6.17 -27.50 28.05
CA GLU A 157 4.98 -27.28 27.21
C GLU A 157 5.08 -28.11 25.92
N TRP A 158 6.27 -28.19 25.32
CA TRP A 158 6.49 -28.95 24.10
C TRP A 158 6.36 -30.46 24.30
N GLU A 159 6.84 -30.99 25.42
CA GLU A 159 6.64 -32.39 25.82
C GLU A 159 5.16 -32.71 26.03
N ALA A 160 4.43 -31.83 26.71
CA ALA A 160 2.98 -31.98 26.95
C ALA A 160 2.18 -31.95 25.63
N MET A 161 2.50 -31.03 24.72
CA MET A 161 1.91 -30.97 23.39
C MET A 161 2.17 -32.24 22.58
N THR A 162 3.40 -32.75 22.63
CA THR A 162 3.77 -33.99 21.93
C THR A 162 3.02 -35.20 22.49
N ALA A 163 2.86 -35.29 23.82
CA ALA A 163 2.06 -36.33 24.46
C ALA A 163 0.58 -36.23 24.06
N ALA A 164 0.02 -35.02 24.05
CA ALA A 164 -1.36 -34.77 23.63
C ALA A 164 -1.60 -35.13 22.16
N ALA A 165 -0.64 -34.84 21.27
CA ALA A 165 -0.74 -35.19 19.86
C ALA A 165 -0.82 -36.69 19.62
N ARG A 166 -0.08 -37.51 20.39
CA ARG A 166 -0.19 -38.97 20.30
C ARG A 166 -1.56 -39.50 20.74
N ALA A 167 -2.26 -38.76 21.59
CA ALA A 167 -3.57 -39.13 22.10
C ALA A 167 -4.74 -38.58 21.27
N SER A 168 -4.52 -37.56 20.43
CA SER A 168 -5.57 -36.87 19.67
C SER A 168 -5.20 -36.72 18.20
N THR A 169 -5.99 -37.32 17.32
CA THR A 169 -5.80 -37.24 15.86
C THR A 169 -5.92 -35.81 15.34
N ALA A 170 -6.80 -35.00 15.93
CA ALA A 170 -6.93 -33.58 15.59
C ALA A 170 -5.65 -32.80 15.94
N MET A 171 -5.05 -33.09 17.09
CA MET A 171 -3.80 -32.45 17.51
C MET A 171 -2.61 -32.95 16.66
N ASP A 172 -2.54 -34.25 16.34
CA ASP A 172 -1.52 -34.79 15.42
C ASP A 172 -1.61 -34.14 14.04
N ALA A 173 -2.82 -34.01 13.47
CA ALA A 173 -3.04 -33.34 12.19
C ALA A 173 -2.63 -31.86 12.24
N TRP A 174 -2.93 -31.16 13.33
CA TRP A 174 -2.50 -29.78 13.54
C TRP A 174 -0.98 -29.65 13.61
N MET A 175 -0.29 -30.49 14.42
CA MET A 175 1.17 -30.47 14.52
C MET A 175 1.84 -30.81 13.18
N ARG A 176 1.27 -31.71 12.38
CA ARG A 176 1.78 -32.01 11.03
C ARG A 176 1.62 -30.84 10.08
N ARG A 177 0.46 -30.17 10.09
CA ARG A 177 0.24 -28.96 9.29
C ARG A 177 1.22 -27.86 9.68
N PHE A 178 1.41 -27.67 10.98
CA PHE A 178 2.39 -26.73 11.53
C PHE A 178 3.82 -27.08 11.07
N ALA A 179 4.20 -28.36 11.11
CA ALA A 179 5.52 -28.80 10.66
C ALA A 179 5.79 -28.60 9.17
N LEU A 180 4.74 -28.60 8.34
CA LEU A 180 4.83 -28.34 6.90
C LEU A 180 4.76 -26.84 6.54
N ALA A 181 4.40 -25.97 7.49
CA ALA A 181 4.29 -24.54 7.23
C ALA A 181 5.67 -23.91 7.04
N THR A 182 5.84 -23.15 5.96
CA THR A 182 7.08 -22.40 5.71
C THR A 182 7.21 -21.18 6.63
N VAL A 183 6.07 -20.59 6.99
CA VAL A 183 5.97 -19.41 7.86
C VAL A 183 4.77 -19.58 8.77
N VAL A 184 4.88 -19.10 10.01
CA VAL A 184 3.81 -19.07 10.99
C VAL A 184 3.34 -17.63 11.13
N SER A 185 2.08 -17.36 10.81
CA SER A 185 1.45 -16.06 11.05
C SER A 185 0.73 -16.07 12.40
N LEU A 186 1.05 -15.10 13.27
CA LEU A 186 0.34 -14.88 14.53
C LEU A 186 -1.01 -14.18 14.33
N ASP A 187 -1.24 -13.61 13.16
CA ASP A 187 -2.49 -12.93 12.79
C ASP A 187 -3.46 -13.89 12.07
N ASP A 188 -3.05 -15.13 11.77
CA ASP A 188 -3.94 -16.16 11.23
C ASP A 188 -4.89 -16.66 12.34
N PRO A 189 -6.22 -16.54 12.16
CA PRO A 189 -7.20 -17.05 13.11
C PRO A 189 -7.03 -18.53 13.45
N ALA A 190 -6.52 -19.35 12.51
CA ALA A 190 -6.29 -20.77 12.75
C ALA A 190 -5.10 -21.01 13.69
N THR A 191 -4.03 -20.19 13.58
CA THR A 191 -2.91 -20.22 14.54
C THR A 191 -3.38 -19.80 15.92
N ALA A 192 -4.12 -18.69 16.01
CA ALA A 192 -4.64 -18.18 17.28
C ALA A 192 -5.56 -19.20 17.97
N ALA A 193 -6.51 -19.77 17.22
CA ALA A 193 -7.42 -20.79 17.74
C ALA A 193 -6.68 -22.07 18.18
N GLY A 194 -5.64 -22.48 17.46
CA GLY A 194 -4.81 -23.63 17.83
C GLY A 194 -4.12 -23.43 19.18
N VAL A 195 -3.50 -22.27 19.40
CA VAL A 195 -2.81 -21.97 20.67
C VAL A 195 -3.82 -21.82 21.83
N GLN A 196 -4.96 -21.17 21.59
CA GLN A 196 -6.04 -21.06 22.58
C GLN A 196 -6.63 -22.43 22.95
N ALA A 197 -6.75 -23.35 21.99
CA ALA A 197 -7.22 -24.71 22.25
C ALA A 197 -6.28 -25.49 23.17
N LEU A 198 -4.96 -25.26 23.09
CA LEU A 198 -3.98 -25.90 23.98
C LEU A 198 -4.18 -25.47 25.44
N GLU A 199 -4.47 -24.20 25.66
CA GLU A 199 -4.78 -23.66 26.99
C GLU A 199 -6.13 -24.18 27.51
N LEU A 200 -7.17 -24.17 26.68
CA LEU A 200 -8.48 -24.73 27.04
C LEU A 200 -8.41 -26.23 27.38
N ALA A 201 -7.50 -26.97 26.74
CA ALA A 201 -7.24 -28.38 27.02
C ALA A 201 -6.37 -28.61 28.28
N GLY A 202 -5.91 -27.54 28.94
CA GLY A 202 -5.02 -27.61 30.09
C GLY A 202 -3.59 -28.07 29.76
N ILE A 203 -3.21 -28.09 28.48
CA ILE A 203 -1.85 -28.39 28.02
C ILE A 203 -0.93 -27.19 28.30
N LEU A 204 -1.47 -25.98 28.15
CA LEU A 204 -0.84 -24.74 28.59
C LEU A 204 -1.51 -24.23 29.86
N ALA A 205 -0.73 -23.55 30.71
CA ALA A 205 -1.27 -22.83 31.87
C ALA A 205 -2.18 -21.67 31.43
N ALA A 206 -3.11 -21.24 32.29
CA ALA A 206 -3.99 -20.11 32.01
C ALA A 206 -3.19 -18.79 31.83
N GLY A 207 -3.56 -18.02 30.81
CA GLY A 207 -2.86 -16.80 30.35
C GLY A 207 -1.70 -17.08 29.38
N ARG A 208 -1.28 -18.33 29.21
CA ARG A 208 -0.08 -18.66 28.44
C ARG A 208 -0.28 -18.55 26.93
N ALA A 209 -1.51 -18.79 26.46
CA ALA A 209 -1.82 -18.61 25.05
C ALA A 209 -1.61 -17.15 24.60
N GLU A 210 -2.02 -16.20 25.44
CA GLU A 210 -1.83 -14.78 25.19
C GLU A 210 -0.35 -14.39 25.15
N GLU A 211 0.47 -14.95 26.04
CA GLU A 211 1.92 -14.68 26.03
C GLU A 211 2.59 -15.20 24.74
N ILE A 212 2.24 -16.41 24.30
CA ILE A 212 2.79 -17.02 23.09
C ILE A 212 2.38 -16.23 21.84
N LEU A 213 1.11 -15.80 21.77
CA LEU A 213 0.58 -15.03 20.64
C LEU A 213 0.95 -13.54 20.70
N GLY A 214 1.15 -12.98 21.89
CA GLY A 214 1.38 -11.56 22.14
C GLY A 214 2.84 -11.15 22.16
N ALA A 215 3.79 -12.08 22.35
CA ALA A 215 5.20 -11.76 22.32
C ALA A 215 5.58 -11.08 20.99
N VAL A 216 6.13 -9.87 21.07
CA VAL A 216 6.72 -9.19 19.92
C VAL A 216 7.94 -10.02 19.49
N PRO A 217 8.17 -10.30 18.19
CA PRO A 217 9.43 -10.87 17.76
C PRO A 217 10.57 -10.01 18.30
N SER A 218 11.45 -10.63 19.10
CA SER A 218 12.60 -10.01 19.76
C SER A 218 13.25 -8.94 18.87
N GLU A 219 13.14 -7.66 19.24
CA GLU A 219 14.11 -6.64 18.83
C GLU A 219 15.47 -7.13 19.30
N ALA A 220 16.25 -7.70 18.37
CA ALA A 220 17.63 -8.02 18.65
C ALA A 220 18.36 -6.69 18.90
N ALA A 221 18.90 -6.59 20.11
CA ALA A 221 19.60 -5.44 20.64
C ALA A 221 20.74 -4.93 19.75
N ALA A 222 20.86 -3.60 19.72
CA ALA A 222 22.01 -2.76 19.35
C ALA A 222 22.46 -2.74 17.87
#